data_AF-D5ARZ7-F1
#
_entry.id   AF-D5ARZ7-F1
#
_cell.length_a   1.000
_cell.length_b   1.000
_cell.length_c   1.000
_cell.angle_alpha   90.00
_cell.angle_beta   90.00
_cell.angle_gamma   90.00
#
_symmetry.space_group_name_H-M   'P 1'
#
loop_
_entity.id
_entity.type
_entity.pdbx_description
1 polymer ?
#
loop_
_entity_poly.entity_id
_entity_poly.type
_entity_poly.pdbx_seq_one_letter_code
_entity_poly.pdbx_strand_id
1 'polypeptide(L)'
;MGLVDIFITQIGDPLRVILLAGVIALQPRLEDRLGRIPTLAAGLVLVALVIPLLFPNGNVWFLVAAAIGLVTNAIQMGVLLGIWTLVRRFKH
;
A
#
# COMPACT_ATOMS: atom_id res chain seq x y z
N MET A 1 19.92 -10.28 5.57
CA MET A 1 18.61 -9.75 6.04
C MET A 1 17.63 -10.90 6.01
N GLY A 2 16.97 -11.18 7.14
CA GLY A 2 15.93 -12.21 7.20
C GLY A 2 14.61 -11.72 6.61
N LEU A 3 13.68 -12.64 6.35
CA LEU A 3 12.32 -12.30 5.90
C LEU A 3 11.58 -11.37 6.88
N VAL A 4 11.86 -11.50 8.18
CA VAL A 4 11.33 -10.65 9.24
C VAL A 4 11.88 -9.22 9.16
N ASP A 5 13.17 -9.05 8.85
CA ASP A 5 13.78 -7.72 8.69
C ASP A 5 13.15 -6.98 7.50
N ILE A 6 12.88 -7.71 6.42
CA ILE A 6 12.20 -7.17 5.23
C ILE A 6 10.78 -6.73 5.62
N PHE A 7 10.04 -7.54 6.36
CA PHE A 7 8.70 -7.17 6.78
C PHE A 7 8.67 -5.89 7.66
N ILE A 8 9.56 -5.79 8.64
CA ILE A 8 9.64 -4.63 9.54
C ILE A 8 10.04 -3.36 8.78
N THR A 9 11.06 -3.44 7.92
CA THR A 9 11.51 -2.30 7.10
C THR A 9 10.43 -1.81 6.15
N GLN A 10 9.62 -2.72 5.60
CA GLN A 10 8.50 -2.38 4.73
C GLN A 10 7.34 -1.71 5.46
N ILE A 11 7.08 -2.05 6.73
CA ILE A 11 6.04 -1.40 7.55
C ILE A 11 6.40 0.07 7.80
N GLY A 12 7.67 0.36 8.05
CA GLY A 12 8.17 1.72 8.33
C GLY A 12 8.46 2.57 7.10
N ASP A 13 8.23 2.06 5.88
CA ASP A 13 8.56 2.72 4.63
C ASP A 13 7.63 3.94 4.37
N PRO A 14 8.14 5.18 4.49
CA PRO A 14 7.32 6.37 4.37
C PRO A 14 6.78 6.58 2.96
N LEU A 15 7.52 6.17 1.92
CA LEU A 15 7.08 6.31 0.53
C LEU A 15 5.84 5.45 0.29
N ARG A 16 5.87 4.22 0.78
CA ARG A 16 4.77 3.27 0.68
C ARG A 16 3.51 3.79 1.36
N VAL A 17 3.65 4.31 2.58
CA VAL A 17 2.54 4.92 3.32
C VAL A 17 1.96 6.11 2.56
N ILE A 18 2.81 7.00 2.01
CA ILE A 18 2.37 8.16 1.21
C ILE A 18 1.62 7.71 -0.05
N LEU A 19 2.13 6.72 -0.78
CA LEU A 19 1.50 6.21 -2.01
C LEU A 19 0.14 5.58 -1.70
N LEU A 20 0.05 4.74 -0.67
CA LEU A 20 -1.21 4.13 -0.25
C LEU A 20 -2.22 5.18 0.25
N ALA A 21 -1.77 6.18 1.00
CA ALA A 21 -2.61 7.30 1.41
C ALA A 21 -3.10 8.09 0.20
N GLY A 22 -2.27 8.29 -0.82
CA GLY A 22 -2.64 8.90 -2.09
C GLY A 22 -3.74 8.10 -2.82
N VAL A 23 -3.59 6.78 -2.89
CA VAL A 23 -4.63 5.88 -3.45
C VAL A 23 -5.96 6.05 -2.71
N ILE A 24 -5.94 6.04 -1.37
CA ILE A 24 -7.14 6.21 -0.54
C ILE A 24 -7.76 7.60 -0.76
N ALA A 25 -6.94 8.65 -0.86
CA ALA A 25 -7.41 10.01 -1.09
C ALA A 25 -8.00 10.21 -2.49
N LEU A 26 -7.47 9.53 -3.51
CA LEU A 26 -7.99 9.56 -4.88
C LEU A 26 -9.20 8.64 -5.10
N GLN A 27 -9.37 7.60 -4.28
CA GLN A 27 -10.43 6.60 -4.43
C GLN A 27 -11.83 7.20 -4.66
N PRO A 28 -12.29 8.24 -3.93
CA PRO A 28 -13.61 8.85 -4.15
C PRO A 28 -13.77 9.45 -5.55
N ARG A 29 -12.69 9.93 -6.16
CA ARG A 29 -12.71 10.52 -7.52
C ARG A 29 -12.76 9.46 -8.61
N LEU A 30 -12.41 8.21 -8.29
CA LEU A 30 -12.36 7.09 -9.21
C LEU A 30 -13.56 6.15 -9.03
N GLU A 31 -14.37 6.39 -8.00
CA GLU A 31 -15.49 5.53 -7.60
C GLU A 31 -16.54 5.41 -8.71
N ASP A 32 -16.84 6.50 -9.42
CA ASP A 32 -17.80 6.54 -10.53
C ASP A 32 -17.39 5.68 -11.73
N ARG A 33 -16.10 5.35 -11.87
CA ARG A 33 -15.57 4.61 -13.04
C ARG A 33 -15.23 3.16 -12.73
N LEU A 34 -14.64 2.90 -11.56
CA LEU A 34 -14.08 1.58 -11.25
C LEU A 34 -14.77 0.97 -10.02
N GLY A 35 -15.38 1.76 -9.14
CA GLY A 35 -15.88 1.30 -7.85
C GLY A 35 -14.77 1.17 -6.80
N ARG A 36 -15.15 1.27 -5.51
CA ARG A 36 -14.20 1.40 -4.39
C ARG A 36 -13.22 0.24 -4.26
N ILE A 37 -13.71 -1.00 -4.22
CA ILE A 37 -12.89 -2.21 -3.99
C ILE A 37 -11.82 -2.39 -5.08
N PRO A 38 -12.15 -2.41 -6.38
CA PRO A 38 -11.15 -2.59 -7.42
C PRO A 38 -10.17 -1.42 -7.52
N THR A 39 -10.56 -0.17 -7.22
CA THR A 39 -9.59 0.95 -7.12
C THR A 39 -8.56 0.70 -6.03
N LEU A 40 -8.99 0.29 -4.84
CA LEU A 40 -8.08 0.01 -3.72
C LEU A 40 -7.18 -1.19 -4.03
N ALA A 41 -7.74 -2.27 -4.59
CA ALA A 41 -6.98 -3.45 -4.98
C ALA A 41 -5.92 -3.12 -6.05
N ALA A 42 -6.29 -2.32 -7.06
CA ALA A 42 -5.36 -1.88 -8.10
C ALA A 42 -4.22 -1.04 -7.52
N GLY A 43 -4.53 -0.09 -6.64
CA GLY A 43 -3.51 0.72 -5.98
C GLY A 43 -2.57 -0.11 -5.09
N LEU A 44 -3.11 -1.11 -4.40
CA LEU A 44 -2.33 -2.01 -3.56
C LEU A 44 -1.34 -2.86 -4.36
N VAL A 45 -1.80 -3.44 -5.47
CA VAL A 45 -0.96 -4.20 -6.41
C VAL A 45 0.07 -3.29 -7.06
N LEU A 46 -0.33 -2.09 -7.49
CA LEU A 46 0.56 -1.10 -8.07
C LEU A 46 1.73 -0.79 -7.13
N VAL A 47 1.45 -0.44 -5.87
CA VAL A 47 2.50 -0.10 -4.89
C VAL A 47 3.39 -1.31 -4.60
N ALA A 48 2.82 -2.53 -4.54
CA ALA A 48 3.57 -3.76 -4.30
C ALA A 48 4.58 -4.07 -5.42
N LEU A 49 4.29 -3.67 -6.65
CA LEU A 49 5.17 -3.87 -7.80
C LEU A 49 6.14 -2.70 -8.02
N VAL A 50 5.66 -1.46 -7.86
CA VAL A 50 6.43 -0.25 -8.15
C VAL A 50 7.61 -0.09 -7.18
N ILE A 51 7.43 -0.35 -5.89
CA ILE A 51 8.50 -0.17 -4.90
C ILE A 51 9.71 -1.07 -5.21
N PRO A 52 9.58 -2.41 -5.34
CA PRO A 52 10.73 -3.26 -5.65
C PRO A 52 11.27 -3.05 -7.07
N LEU A 53 10.48 -2.46 -7.98
CA LEU A 53 10.95 -2.07 -9.31
C LEU A 53 11.87 -0.84 -9.25
N LEU A 54 11.51 0.17 -8.45
CA LEU A 54 12.29 1.40 -8.29
C LEU A 54 13.48 1.22 -7.33
N PHE A 55 13.31 0.39 -6.31
CA PHE A 55 14.30 0.12 -5.27
C PHE A 55 14.57 -1.39 -5.18
N PRO A 56 15.26 -1.96 -6.19
CA PRO A 56 15.54 -3.39 -6.22
C PRO A 56 16.42 -3.80 -5.05
N ASN A 57 16.02 -4.88 -4.37
CA ASN A 57 16.81 -5.50 -3.32
C ASN A 57 17.69 -6.59 -3.93
N GLY A 58 19.00 -6.34 -4.03
CA GLY A 58 19.95 -7.26 -4.70
C GLY A 58 20.05 -8.67 -4.11
N ASN A 59 19.48 -8.89 -2.93
CA ASN A 59 19.50 -10.17 -2.21
C ASN A 59 18.18 -10.95 -2.27
N VAL A 60 17.13 -10.41 -2.90
CA VAL A 60 15.78 -11.00 -2.90
C VAL A 60 15.19 -10.94 -4.30
N TRP A 61 14.65 -12.06 -4.77
CA TRP A 61 14.01 -12.10 -6.07
C TRP A 61 12.80 -11.17 -6.13
N PHE A 62 12.66 -10.44 -7.25
CA PHE A 62 11.63 -9.41 -7.44
C PHE A 62 10.22 -9.89 -7.07
N LEU A 63 9.81 -11.07 -7.53
CA LEU A 63 8.47 -11.60 -7.24
C LEU A 63 8.26 -11.90 -5.75
N VAL A 64 9.30 -12.33 -5.04
CA VAL A 64 9.24 -12.56 -3.60
C VAL A 64 9.10 -11.23 -2.86
N ALA A 65 9.88 -10.22 -3.26
CA ALA A 65 9.79 -8.88 -2.69
C ALA A 65 8.40 -8.25 -2.92
N ALA A 66 7.83 -8.42 -4.11
CA ALA A 66 6.49 -7.96 -4.46
C ALA A 66 5.39 -8.68 -3.67
N ALA A 67 5.49 -10.01 -3.50
CA ALA A 67 4.52 -10.79 -2.73
C ALA A 67 4.50 -10.38 -1.25
N ILE A 68 5.68 -10.21 -0.64
CA ILE A 68 5.79 -9.69 0.74
C ILE A 68 5.24 -8.26 0.80
N GLY A 69 5.58 -7.43 -0.19
CA GLY A 69 5.07 -6.07 -0.33
C GLY A 69 3.55 -6.01 -0.37
N LEU A 70 2.90 -6.94 -1.07
CA LEU A 70 1.45 -7.01 -1.17
C LEU A 70 0.78 -7.24 0.20
N VAL A 71 1.31 -8.17 0.99
CA VAL A 71 0.82 -8.44 2.35
C VAL A 71 1.01 -7.23 3.25
N THR A 72 2.20 -6.63 3.24
CA THR A 72 2.49 -5.44 4.05
C THR A 72 1.60 -4.26 3.66
N ASN A 73 1.41 -4.04 2.36
CA ASN A 73 0.55 -2.97 1.84
C ASN A 73 -0.91 -3.15 2.25
N ALA A 74 -1.41 -4.40 2.31
CA ALA A 74 -2.78 -4.69 2.75
C ALA A 74 -2.99 -4.29 4.21
N ILE A 75 -2.03 -4.62 5.07
CA ILE A 75 -2.07 -4.24 6.50
C ILE A 75 -2.04 -2.71 6.62
N GLN A 76 -1.10 -2.05 5.97
CA GLN A 76 -0.97 -0.58 5.98
C GLN A 76 -2.24 0.10 5.43
N MET A 77 -2.78 -0.37 4.31
CA MET A 77 -4.00 0.17 3.72
C MET A 77 -5.20 0.01 4.65
N GLY A 78 -5.32 -1.13 5.35
CA GLY A 78 -6.36 -1.34 6.37
C GLY A 78 -6.29 -0.32 7.50
N VAL A 79 -5.08 -0.08 8.03
CA VAL A 79 -4.85 0.94 9.08
C VAL A 79 -5.18 2.33 8.55
N LEU A 80 -4.68 2.70 7.36
CA LEU A 80 -4.92 4.01 6.76
C LEU A 80 -6.40 4.26 6.47
N LEU A 81 -7.13 3.24 6.00
CA LEU A 81 -8.57 3.31 5.80
C LEU A 81 -9.30 3.51 7.13
N GLY A 82 -8.88 2.84 8.21
CA GLY A 82 -9.44 3.03 9.54
C GLY A 82 -9.23 4.45 10.08
N ILE A 83 -8.03 5.01 9.89
CA ILE A 83 -7.75 6.41 10.24
C ILE A 83 -8.59 7.36 9.38
N TRP A 84 -8.66 7.11 8.07
CA TRP A 84 -9.40 7.95 7.13
C TRP A 84 -10.90 7.99 7.42
N THR A 85 -11.52 6.84 7.72
CA THR A 85 -12.93 6.77 8.09
C THR A 85 -13.19 7.49 9.41
N LEU A 86 -12.29 7.36 10.39
CA LEU A 86 -12.36 8.07 11.66
C LEU A 86 -12.29 9.60 11.47
N VAL A 87 -11.30 10.07 10.70
CA VAL A 87 -11.12 11.49 10.39
C VAL A 87 -12.32 12.06 9.65
N ARG A 88 -12.87 11.33 8.67
CA ARG A 88 -14.09 11.75 7.96
C ARG A 88 -15.31 11.83 8.88
N ARG A 89 -15.42 10.93 9.85
CA ARG A 89 -16.51 10.94 10.83
C ARG A 89 -16.44 12.16 11.76
N PHE A 90 -15.26 12.60 12.14
CA PHE A 90 -15.08 13.77 13.03
C PHE A 90 -15.10 15.13 12.31
N LYS A 91 -14.92 15.14 10.98
CA LYS A 91 -15.05 16.35 10.17
C LYS A 91 -16.50 16.66 9.76
N HIS A 92 -17.42 15.73 10.01
CA HIS A 92 -18.87 15.88 9.86
C HIS A 92 -19.50 16.22 11.21
#